data_AF-B5YMV5-F1
#
_entry.id   AF-B5YMV5-F1
#
_cell.length_a   1.000
_cell.length_b   1.000
_cell.length_c   1.000
_cell.angle_alpha   90.00
_cell.angle_beta   90.00
_cell.angle_gamma   90.00
#
_symmetry.space_group_name_H-M   'P 1'
#
loop_
_entity.id
_entity.type
_entity.pdbx_description
1 polymer ?
#
loop_
_entity_poly.entity_id
_entity_poly.type
_entity_poly.pdbx_seq_one_letter_code
_entity_poly.pdbx_strand_id
1 'polypeptide(L)'
;MVPFCAFCYGHSKGVTGRVVERVVKSPVGVYGLFALPFVTLGMEKSIYDTVQAWQGINPNVRPADRGGFPSGGAALPSFSLIPVQQVARKLTQKQTPQPESSEIE
;
A
#
# COMPACT_ATOMS: atom_id res chain seq x y z
N MET A 1 -0.98 10.49 -7.08
CA MET A 1 -1.93 10.98 -8.11
C MET A 1 -1.85 10.18 -9.41
N VAL A 2 -0.66 9.90 -9.96
CA VAL A 2 -0.50 9.13 -11.22
C VAL A 2 -1.32 7.82 -11.31
N PRO A 3 -1.40 6.95 -10.27
CA PRO A 3 -2.17 5.71 -10.37
C PRO A 3 -3.68 5.93 -10.43
N PHE A 4 -4.18 6.94 -9.70
CA PHE A 4 -5.58 7.33 -9.71
C PHE A 4 -5.97 7.93 -11.06
N CYS A 5 -5.11 8.77 -11.65
CA CYS A 5 -5.33 9.31 -12.99
C CYS A 5 -5.39 8.20 -14.05
N ALA A 6 -4.48 7.21 -13.98
CA ALA A 6 -4.49 6.06 -14.87
C ALA A 6 -5.77 5.22 -14.70
N PHE A 7 -6.23 5.01 -13.46
CA PHE A 7 -7.50 4.35 -13.18
C PHE A 7 -8.69 5.12 -13.78
N CYS A 8 -8.81 6.43 -13.53
CA CYS A 8 -9.89 7.24 -14.07
C CYS A 8 -9.89 7.27 -15.60
N TYR A 9 -8.72 7.31 -16.23
CA TYR A 9 -8.59 7.22 -17.68
C TYR A 9 -9.02 5.85 -18.23
N GLY A 10 -8.57 4.76 -17.61
CA GLY A 10 -9.01 3.42 -17.99
C GLY A 10 -10.52 3.21 -17.77
N HIS A 11 -11.05 3.80 -16.69
CA HIS A 11 -12.47 3.78 -16.36
C HIS A 11 -13.30 4.51 -17.41
N SER A 12 -12.89 5.71 -17.83
CA SER A 12 -13.58 6.46 -18.90
C SER A 12 -13.54 5.76 -20.26
N LYS A 13 -12.54 4.91 -20.50
CA LYS A 13 -12.44 4.03 -21.68
C LYS A 13 -13.18 2.69 -21.52
N GLY A 14 -13.90 2.48 -20.41
CA GLY A 14 -14.72 1.28 -20.18
C GLY A 14 -13.94 0.03 -19.79
N VAL A 15 -12.66 0.15 -19.41
CA VAL A 15 -11.83 -1.00 -19.01
C VAL A 15 -12.41 -1.73 -17.80
N THR A 16 -12.93 -0.99 -16.82
CA THR A 16 -13.55 -1.56 -15.62
C THR A 16 -14.70 -2.51 -15.95
N GLY A 17 -15.59 -2.12 -16.88
CA GLY A 17 -16.70 -2.98 -17.30
C GLY A 17 -16.23 -4.27 -17.95
N ARG A 18 -15.23 -4.20 -18.84
CA ARG A 18 -14.63 -5.38 -19.49
C ARG A 18 -13.97 -6.32 -18.48
N VAL A 19 -13.29 -5.78 -17.47
CA VAL A 19 -12.67 -6.59 -16.41
C VAL A 19 -13.74 -7.31 -15.59
N VAL A 20 -14.78 -6.61 -15.16
CA VAL A 20 -15.90 -7.20 -14.40
C VAL A 20 -16.58 -8.30 -15.22
N GLU A 21 -16.91 -8.03 -16.49
CA GLU A 21 -17.51 -9.02 -17.38
C GLU A 21 -16.64 -10.26 -17.55
N ARG A 22 -15.32 -10.07 -17.69
CA ARG A 22 -14.36 -11.18 -17.82
C ARG A 22 -14.25 -12.00 -16.54
N VAL A 23 -14.33 -11.38 -15.36
CA VAL A 23 -14.35 -12.09 -14.06
C VAL A 23 -15.63 -12.90 -13.93
N VAL A 24 -16.79 -12.31 -14.23
CA VAL A 24 -18.08 -13.00 -14.15
C VAL A 24 -18.19 -14.18 -15.12
N LYS A 25 -17.59 -14.06 -16.31
CA LYS A 25 -17.52 -15.16 -17.30
C LYS A 25 -16.42 -16.19 -17.03
N SER A 26 -15.58 -15.97 -16.02
CA SER A 26 -14.52 -16.91 -15.64
C SER A 26 -15.08 -18.10 -14.85
N PRO A 27 -14.32 -19.20 -14.67
CA PRO A 27 -14.73 -20.33 -13.83
C PRO A 27 -15.05 -19.94 -12.36
N VAL A 28 -14.51 -18.83 -11.88
CA VAL A 28 -14.76 -18.30 -10.52
C VAL A 28 -16.14 -17.61 -10.45
N GLY A 29 -16.69 -17.20 -11.59
CA GLY A 29 -18.00 -16.57 -11.71
C GLY A 29 -18.13 -15.28 -10.91
N VAL A 30 -19.36 -15.01 -10.45
CA VAL A 30 -19.69 -13.85 -9.62
C VAL A 30 -18.89 -13.84 -8.30
N TYR A 31 -18.52 -15.01 -7.79
CA TYR A 31 -17.72 -15.11 -6.56
C TYR A 31 -16.33 -14.49 -6.70
N GLY A 32 -15.79 -14.38 -7.92
CA GLY A 32 -14.55 -13.66 -8.18
C GLY A 32 -14.62 -12.17 -7.81
N LEU A 33 -15.83 -11.60 -7.76
CA LEU A 33 -16.03 -10.21 -7.33
C LEU A 33 -15.81 -10.02 -5.82
N PHE A 34 -15.87 -11.08 -5.00
CA PHE A 34 -15.51 -10.96 -3.58
C PHE A 34 -14.02 -10.72 -3.36
N ALA A 35 -13.17 -10.99 -4.37
CA ALA A 35 -11.76 -10.66 -4.31
C ALA A 35 -11.47 -9.17 -4.58
N LEU A 36 -12.42 -8.41 -5.16
CA LEU A 36 -12.22 -7.00 -5.51
C LEU A 36 -11.73 -6.15 -4.33
N PRO A 37 -12.37 -6.17 -3.14
CA PRO A 37 -11.91 -5.40 -1.99
C PRO A 37 -10.45 -5.67 -1.62
N PHE A 38 -10.04 -6.93 -1.65
CA PHE A 38 -8.66 -7.34 -1.33
C PHE A 38 -7.67 -6.89 -2.40
N VAL A 39 -8.03 -7.02 -3.68
CA VAL A 39 -7.19 -6.55 -4.79
C VAL A 39 -7.05 -5.03 -4.75
N THR A 40 -8.13 -4.29 -4.49
CA THR A 40 -8.09 -2.83 -4.40
C THR A 40 -7.28 -2.36 -3.20
N LEU A 41 -7.41 -3.03 -2.04
CA LEU A 41 -6.61 -2.74 -0.85
C LEU A 41 -5.13 -3.07 -1.07
N GLY A 42 -4.81 -4.20 -1.69
CA GLY A 42 -3.43 -4.58 -2.02
C GLY A 42 -2.79 -3.64 -3.04
N MET A 43 -3.54 -3.20 -4.04
CA MET A 43 -3.10 -2.19 -5.00
C MET A 43 -2.83 -0.85 -4.29
N GLU A 44 -3.74 -0.40 -3.44
CA GLU A 44 -3.54 0.82 -2.65
C GLU A 44 -2.27 0.73 -1.78
N LYS A 45 -2.10 -0.38 -1.04
CA LYS A 45 -0.96 -0.63 -0.17
C LYS A 45 0.36 -0.66 -0.94
N SER A 46 0.42 -1.40 -2.04
CA SER A 46 1.64 -1.50 -2.88
C SER A 46 2.05 -0.16 -3.46
N ILE A 47 1.11 0.68 -3.91
CA ILE A 47 1.40 2.03 -4.41
C ILE A 47 2.00 2.89 -3.31
N TYR A 48 1.38 2.94 -2.14
CA TYR A 48 1.90 3.76 -1.04
C TYR A 48 3.26 3.30 -0.55
N ASP A 49 3.45 1.99 -0.37
CA ASP A 49 4.72 1.44 0.09
C ASP A 49 5.83 1.66 -0.93
N THR A 50 5.52 1.54 -2.23
CA THR A 50 6.45 1.84 -3.32
C THR A 50 6.85 3.31 -3.33
N VAL A 51 5.91 4.23 -3.13
CA VAL A 51 6.22 5.67 -3.05
C VAL A 51 7.03 5.99 -1.80
N GLN A 52 6.72 5.38 -0.65
CA GLN A 52 7.49 5.56 0.58
C GLN A 52 8.91 5.02 0.43
N ALA A 53 9.06 3.80 -0.10
CA ALA A 53 10.34 3.19 -0.39
C ALA A 53 11.16 4.04 -1.39
N TRP A 54 10.51 4.62 -2.40
CA TRP A 54 11.16 5.54 -3.34
C TRP A 54 11.69 6.80 -2.65
N GLN A 55 10.95 7.32 -1.67
CA GLN A 55 11.35 8.48 -0.86
C GLN A 55 12.40 8.14 0.22
N GLY A 56 12.84 6.88 0.30
CA GLY A 56 13.76 6.38 1.32
C GLY A 56 13.13 6.18 2.70
N ILE A 57 11.80 6.20 2.78
CA ILE A 57 11.05 5.93 4.00
C ILE A 57 10.80 4.42 4.06
N ASN A 58 11.17 3.78 5.17
CA ASN A 58 10.87 2.37 5.37
C ASN A 58 9.35 2.19 5.62
N PRO A 59 8.60 1.55 4.70
CA PRO A 59 7.14 1.37 4.85
C PRO A 59 6.74 0.42 5.98
N ASN A 60 7.68 -0.38 6.50
CA ASN A 60 7.45 -1.27 7.65
C ASN A 60 7.58 -0.54 9.01
N VAL A 61 8.12 0.68 9.03
CA VAL A 61 8.33 1.45 10.26
C VAL A 61 7.30 2.57 10.33
N ARG A 62 6.35 2.44 11.27
CA ARG A 62 5.34 3.46 11.51
C ARG A 62 5.90 4.54 12.46
N PRO A 63 5.97 5.82 12.07
CA PRO A 63 6.33 6.89 13.00
C PRO A 63 5.22 7.08 14.05
N ALA A 64 5.59 7.20 15.33
CA ALA A 64 4.65 7.36 16.44
C ALA A 64 3.73 8.58 16.27
N ASP A 65 4.23 9.64 15.64
CA ASP A 65 3.52 10.92 15.47
C ASP A 65 2.75 11.05 14.16
N ARG A 66 2.76 10.03 13.29
CA ARG A 66 2.03 10.11 12.02
C ARG A 66 0.56 9.77 12.27
N GLY A 67 -0.25 10.82 12.40
CA GLY A 67 -1.71 10.77 12.39
C GLY A 67 -2.18 9.81 11.29
N GLY A 68 -2.89 8.77 11.71
CA GLY A 68 -3.24 7.63 10.86
C GLY A 68 -4.07 8.09 9.67
N PHE A 69 -3.48 8.05 8.48
CA PHE A 69 -4.29 7.93 7.28
C PHE A 69 -4.87 6.51 7.32
N PRO A 70 -6.20 6.33 7.31
CA PRO A 70 -6.82 5.02 7.45
C PRO A 70 -6.74 4.31 6.09
N SER A 71 -5.54 3.93 5.65
CA SER A 71 -5.44 2.95 4.57
C SER A 71 -5.73 1.59 5.19
N GLY A 72 -6.73 0.88 4.65
CA GLY A 72 -7.22 -0.39 5.21
C GLY A 72 -6.15 -1.50 5.29
N GLY A 73 -4.93 -1.26 4.78
CA GLY A 73 -3.78 -2.14 4.86
C GLY A 73 -2.64 -1.65 5.77
N ALA A 74 -2.84 -0.66 6.64
CA ALA A 74 -1.78 -0.12 7.51
C ALA A 74 -1.16 -1.16 8.47
N ALA A 75 -1.90 -2.22 8.80
CA ALA A 75 -1.42 -3.35 9.62
C ALA A 75 -0.83 -4.51 8.78
N LEU A 76 -0.82 -4.40 7.44
CA LEU A 76 -0.27 -5.42 6.55
C LEU A 76 1.24 -5.20 6.34
N PRO A 77 2.01 -6.27 6.07
CA PRO A 77 3.42 -6.15 5.70
C PRO A 77 3.59 -5.28 4.45
N SER A 78 4.79 -4.71 4.26
CA SER A 78 5.07 -3.91 3.07
C SER A 78 4.85 -4.68 1.77
N PHE A 79 4.12 -4.08 0.83
CA PHE A 79 3.98 -4.53 -0.56
C PHE A 79 4.75 -3.63 -1.53
N SER A 80 5.82 -2.97 -1.06
CA SER A 80 6.69 -2.15 -1.91
C SER A 80 7.25 -2.97 -3.07
N LEU A 81 7.08 -2.50 -4.30
CA LEU A 81 7.60 -3.13 -5.51
C LEU A 81 9.08 -2.85 -5.75
N ILE A 82 9.67 -1.95 -4.97
CA ILE A 82 11.08 -1.54 -5.06
C ILE A 82 11.71 -1.58 -3.67
N PRO A 83 13.04 -1.81 -3.57
CA PRO A 83 13.76 -1.62 -2.32
C PRO A 83 13.71 -0.15 -1.88
N VAL A 84 13.81 0.07 -0.57
CA VAL A 84 13.92 1.42 0.00
C VAL A 84 15.17 2.09 -0.55
N GLN A 85 15.00 3.19 -1.28
CA GLN A 85 16.13 3.92 -1.84
C GLN A 85 16.86 4.65 -0.72
N GLN A 86 18.15 4.38 -0.56
CA GLN A 86 19.02 5.18 0.28
C GLN A 86 19.33 6.51 -0.40
N VAL A 87 18.30 7.34 -0.60
CA VAL A 87 18.54 8.76 -0.86
C VAL A 87 19.29 9.24 0.37
N ALA A 88 20.48 9.82 0.18
CA ALA A 88 21.37 10.30 1.24
C ALA A 88 20.73 11.44 2.06
N ARG A 89 19.63 11.15 2.76
CA ARG A 89 19.05 11.96 3.81
C ARG A 89 19.75 11.53 5.10
N LYS A 90 20.95 12.09 5.28
CA LYS A 90 21.58 12.30 6.60
C LYS A 90 20.75 13.22 7.52
N LEU A 91 19.48 13.44 7.23
CA LEU A 91 18.61 14.38 7.91
C LEU A 91 17.37 13.60 8.33
N THR A 92 17.22 13.43 9.64
CA THR A 92 15.98 13.05 10.33
C THR A 92 15.71 11.55 10.52
N GLN A 93 16.75 10.75 10.81
CA GLN A 93 16.56 9.58 11.68
C GLN A 93 17.32 9.78 12.98
N LYS A 94 16.87 10.76 13.77
CA LYS A 94 17.12 10.74 15.20
C LYS A 94 16.27 9.57 15.71
N GLN A 95 16.88 8.40 15.79
CA GLN A 95 16.32 7.24 16.47
C GLN A 95 15.92 7.71 17.87
N THR A 96 14.62 7.87 18.11
CA THR A 96 14.10 7.85 19.47
C THR A 96 14.43 6.46 20.01
N PRO A 97 15.21 6.34 21.10
CA PRO A 97 15.57 5.05 21.65
C PRO A 97 14.30 4.29 22.05
N GLN A 98 14.26 3.00 21.71
CA GLN A 98 13.23 2.09 22.22
C GLN A 98 13.32 2.12 23.76
N PRO A 99 12.20 2.25 24.49
CA PRO A 99 12.23 2.01 25.92
C PRO A 99 12.52 0.52 26.13
N GLU A 100 13.63 0.24 26.80
CA GLU A 100 13.96 -1.09 27.33
C GLU A 100 12.75 -1.60 28.13
N SER A 101 12.28 -2.79 27.76
CA SER A 101 11.36 -3.56 28.58
C SER A 101 12.04 -3.85 29.91
N SER A 102 11.62 -3.12 30.95
CA SER A 102 11.97 -3.39 32.34
C SER A 102 11.60 -4.83 32.68
N GLU A 103 12.61 -5.55 33.14
CA GLU A 103 12.53 -6.77 33.92
C GLU A 103 11.38 -6.67 34.93
N ILE A 104 10.48 -7.66 34.92
CA ILE A 104 9.57 -7.92 36.02
C ILE A 104 10.11 -9.19 36.68
N GLU A 105 10.41 -9.04 37.97
CA GLU A 105 10.79 -10.05 38.98
C GLU A 105 10.13 -11.43 38.83
#